data_AF-A0A6N6KCC2-F1
#
_entry.id   AF-A0A6N6KCC2-F1
#
_cell.length_a   1.000
_cell.length_b   1.000
_cell.length_c   1.000
_cell.angle_alpha   90.00
_cell.angle_beta   90.00
_cell.angle_gamma   90.00
#
_symmetry.space_group_name_H-M   'P 1'
#
loop_
_entity.id
_entity.type
_entity.pdbx_description
1 polymer ?
#
loop_
_entity_poly.entity_id
_entity_poly.type
_entity_poly.pdbx_seq_one_letter_code
_entity_poly.pdbx_strand_id
1 'polypeptide(L)'
;MLIPKIGAMRYTAFALITAAFAVFFHYLTTKDFQLLDFNREVYSLALLMAVVATVIPTLLVSYGIRLIGAGNTALTSSVGPVSTLTLAYFLLGERLSWVQMLGSLFIIAGVLYLSAAKNKKR
;
A
#
# COMPACT_ATOMS: atom_id res chain seq x y z
N MET A 1 10.84 21.08 -0.97
CA MET A 1 11.29 19.78 -1.52
C MET A 1 12.54 19.33 -0.77
N LEU A 2 12.40 18.48 0.26
CA LEU A 2 13.52 18.01 1.12
C LEU A 2 13.97 16.58 0.79
N ILE A 3 13.78 16.16 -0.47
CA ILE A 3 13.95 14.78 -0.93
C ILE A 3 15.40 14.41 -1.31
N PRO A 4 16.31 15.31 -1.77
CA PRO A 4 17.59 14.83 -2.30
C PRO A 4 18.62 14.40 -1.25
N LYS A 5 18.50 14.80 0.02
CA LYS A 5 19.60 14.67 1.00
C LYS A 5 19.47 13.55 2.03
N ILE A 6 18.28 12.97 2.21
CA ILE A 6 18.03 12.04 3.33
C ILE A 6 17.83 10.59 2.84
N GLY A 7 17.61 10.37 1.54
CA GLY A 7 17.36 9.05 0.97
C GLY A 7 15.93 8.59 1.26
N ALA A 8 15.23 8.09 0.22
CA ALA A 8 13.83 7.68 0.30
C ALA A 8 13.54 6.72 1.48
N MET A 9 14.53 5.89 1.85
CA MET A 9 14.44 4.92 2.93
C MET A 9 14.35 5.54 4.33
N ARG A 10 15.05 6.64 4.60
CA ARG A 10 14.94 7.32 5.91
C ARG A 10 13.60 8.03 6.04
N TYR A 11 13.10 8.61 4.94
CA TYR A 11 11.78 9.24 4.92
C TYR A 11 10.66 8.22 5.17
N THR A 12 10.69 7.06 4.51
CA THR A 12 9.72 5.99 4.79
C THR A 12 9.83 5.45 6.21
N ALA A 13 11.04 5.31 6.76
CA ALA A 13 11.22 4.94 8.15
C ALA A 13 10.59 5.96 9.12
N PHE A 14 10.83 7.26 8.94
CA PHE A 14 10.19 8.30 9.76
C PHE A 14 8.67 8.31 9.59
N ALA A 15 8.15 8.14 8.38
CA ALA A 15 6.71 8.06 8.14
C ALA A 15 6.08 6.87 8.87
N LEU A 16 6.73 5.69 8.84
CA LEU A 16 6.26 4.50 9.55
C LEU A 16 6.30 4.70 11.08
N ILE A 17 7.35 5.34 11.60
CA ILE A 17 7.45 5.66 13.03
C ILE A 17 6.32 6.61 13.43
N THR A 18 6.11 7.70 12.69
CA THR A 18 5.03 8.66 12.96
C THR A 18 3.65 8.00 12.89
N ALA A 19 3.43 7.13 11.90
CA ALA A 19 2.19 6.36 11.78
C ALA A 19 1.99 5.42 12.98
N ALA A 20 3.03 4.71 13.43
CA ALA A 20 2.97 3.86 14.62
C ALA A 20 2.63 4.66 15.89
N PHE A 21 3.25 5.83 16.07
CA PHE A 21 2.91 6.73 17.18
C PHE A 21 1.47 7.23 17.13
N ALA A 22 0.98 7.62 15.95
CA ALA A 22 -0.40 8.07 15.78
C ALA A 22 -1.41 6.95 16.10
N VAL A 23 -1.14 5.72 15.65
CA VAL A 23 -1.98 4.55 15.97
C VAL A 23 -1.95 4.24 17.47
N PHE A 24 -0.78 4.28 18.10
CA PHE A 24 -0.63 4.07 19.54
C PHE A 24 -1.41 5.11 20.35
N PHE A 25 -1.31 6.39 19.96
CA PHE A 25 -2.03 7.48 20.59
C PHE A 25 -3.55 7.38 20.39
N HIS A 26 -3.99 7.00 19.19
CA HIS A 26 -5.41 6.74 18.91
C HIS A 26 -5.95 5.58 19.76
N TYR A 27 -5.15 4.53 19.98
CA TYR A 27 -5.56 3.38 20.79
C TYR A 27 -5.67 3.76 22.27
N LEU A 28 -4.71 4.55 22.79
CA LEU A 28 -4.73 5.13 24.14
C LEU A 28 -5.99 5.95 24.44
N THR A 29 -6.59 6.57 23.42
CA THR A 29 -7.77 7.43 23.57
C THR A 29 -9.10 6.72 23.30
N THR A 30 -9.10 5.56 22.64
CA THR A 30 -10.33 4.96 22.09
C THR A 30 -10.71 3.61 22.70
N LYS A 31 -9.77 2.84 23.27
CA LYS A 31 -10.07 1.55 23.91
C LYS A 31 -9.33 1.37 25.23
N ASP A 32 -10.02 0.86 26.25
CA ASP A 32 -9.39 0.26 27.42
C ASP A 32 -8.37 -0.78 26.97
N PHE A 33 -7.26 -0.93 27.71
CA PHE A 33 -6.05 -1.71 27.38
C PHE A 33 -6.27 -3.25 27.23
N GLN A 34 -7.35 -3.70 26.59
CA GLN A 34 -7.66 -5.09 26.25
C GLN A 34 -6.87 -5.59 25.04
N LEU A 35 -5.65 -5.10 24.82
CA LEU A 35 -4.76 -5.67 23.80
C LEU A 35 -4.41 -7.11 24.18
N LEU A 36 -4.18 -7.39 25.47
CA LEU A 36 -3.63 -8.66 25.94
C LEU A 36 -4.65 -9.82 26.04
N ASP A 37 -5.94 -9.57 25.82
CA ASP A 37 -6.99 -10.60 25.92
C ASP A 37 -7.24 -11.35 24.60
N PHE A 38 -6.55 -10.97 23.52
CA PHE A 38 -6.70 -11.65 22.23
C PHE A 38 -5.99 -13.00 22.21
N ASN A 39 -6.64 -14.00 21.59
CA ASN A 39 -6.08 -15.33 21.37
C ASN A 39 -4.69 -15.25 20.70
N ARG A 40 -3.74 -16.11 21.10
CA ARG A 40 -2.34 -16.09 20.63
C ARG A 40 -2.20 -16.15 19.10
N GLU A 41 -3.16 -16.77 18.43
CA GLU A 41 -3.22 -16.84 16.96
C GLU A 41 -3.37 -15.46 16.31
N VAL A 42 -4.17 -14.56 16.91
CA VAL A 42 -4.39 -13.20 16.38
C VAL A 42 -3.10 -12.40 16.37
N TYR A 43 -2.27 -12.55 17.42
CA TYR A 43 -0.96 -11.94 17.49
C TYR A 43 -0.02 -12.44 16.39
N SER A 44 -0.03 -13.75 16.13
CA SER A 44 0.81 -14.34 15.09
C SER A 44 0.40 -13.88 13.68
N LEU A 45 -0.92 -13.80 13.41
CA LEU A 45 -1.47 -13.31 12.16
C LEU A 45 -1.22 -11.81 11.99
N ALA A 46 -1.38 -11.02 13.06
CA ALA A 46 -1.11 -9.58 13.04
C ALA A 46 0.37 -9.30 12.74
N LEU A 47 1.29 -10.05 13.34
CA LEU A 47 2.72 -9.93 13.07
C LEU A 47 3.03 -10.33 11.62
N LEU A 48 2.45 -11.42 11.12
CA LEU A 48 2.61 -11.85 9.73
C LEU A 48 2.12 -10.77 8.77
N MET A 49 0.93 -10.20 8.99
CA MET A 49 0.39 -9.12 8.16
C MET A 49 1.25 -7.87 8.22
N ALA A 50 1.69 -7.45 9.41
CA ALA A 50 2.55 -6.28 9.55
C ALA A 50 3.86 -6.44 8.76
N VAL A 51 4.50 -7.61 8.84
CA VAL A 51 5.76 -7.84 8.13
C VAL A 51 5.52 -8.01 6.63
N VAL A 52 4.64 -8.94 6.24
CA VAL A 52 4.46 -9.34 4.84
C VAL A 52 3.70 -8.29 4.03
N ALA A 53 2.65 -7.70 4.59
CA ALA A 53 1.80 -6.75 3.87
C ALA A 53 2.23 -5.28 4.06
N THR A 54 3.07 -4.95 5.07
CA THR A 54 3.50 -3.56 5.30
C THR A 54 5.01 -3.38 5.16
N VAL A 55 5.83 -4.05 5.98
CA VAL A 55 7.28 -3.79 6.03
C VAL A 55 7.95 -4.16 4.70
N ILE A 56 7.76 -5.39 4.23
CA ILE A 56 8.36 -5.88 2.98
C ILE A 56 7.98 -4.98 1.79
N PRO A 57 6.69 -4.77 1.46
CA PRO A 57 6.32 -3.95 0.31
C PRO A 57 6.78 -2.49 0.45
N THR A 58 6.75 -1.91 1.65
CA THR A 58 7.24 -0.54 1.85
C THR A 58 8.75 -0.42 1.58
N LEU A 59 9.53 -1.42 1.99
CA LEU A 59 10.96 -1.49 1.69
C LEU A 59 11.21 -1.70 0.19
N LEU A 60 10.48 -2.60 -0.46
CA LEU A 60 10.58 -2.84 -1.91
C LEU A 60 10.25 -1.58 -2.71
N VAL A 61 9.19 -0.86 -2.36
CA VAL A 61 8.84 0.42 -3.01
C VAL A 61 9.94 1.46 -2.77
N SER A 62 10.43 1.59 -1.55
CA SER A 62 11.54 2.51 -1.23
C SER A 62 12.80 2.19 -2.02
N TYR A 63 13.10 0.90 -2.20
CA TYR A 63 14.22 0.42 -3.00
C TYR A 63 13.99 0.68 -4.51
N GLY A 64 12.78 0.42 -5.01
CA GLY A 64 12.37 0.73 -6.38
C GLY A 64 12.54 2.21 -6.71
N ILE A 65 12.13 3.10 -5.80
CA ILE A 65 12.33 4.55 -5.94
C ILE A 65 13.82 4.89 -6.09
N ARG A 66 14.70 4.21 -5.37
CA ARG A 66 16.15 4.41 -5.46
C ARG A 66 16.74 3.87 -6.76
N LEU A 67 16.17 2.80 -7.32
CA LEU A 67 16.68 2.11 -8.52
C LEU A 67 16.23 2.78 -9.84
N ILE A 68 14.94 3.08 -9.97
CA ILE A 68 14.31 3.57 -11.20
C ILE A 68 13.75 5.00 -11.08
N GLY A 69 13.87 5.63 -9.91
CA GLY A 69 13.38 6.98 -9.64
C GLY A 69 11.89 7.02 -9.26
N ALA A 70 11.51 8.03 -8.47
CA ALA A 70 10.15 8.18 -7.94
C ALA A 70 9.06 8.22 -9.04
N GLY A 71 9.37 8.86 -10.18
CA GLY A 71 8.42 9.00 -11.29
C GLY A 71 8.09 7.69 -12.01
N ASN A 72 9.05 6.77 -12.14
CA ASN A 72 8.82 5.47 -12.78
C ASN A 72 8.25 4.44 -11.80
N THR A 73 8.68 4.49 -10.53
CA THR A 73 8.10 3.63 -9.48
C THR A 73 6.61 3.92 -9.27
N ALA A 74 6.22 5.20 -9.33
CA ALA A 74 4.81 5.60 -9.29
C ALA A 74 3.99 5.01 -10.46
N LEU A 75 4.59 4.88 -11.65
CA LEU A 75 3.94 4.28 -12.81
C LEU A 75 3.74 2.77 -12.63
N THR A 76 4.76 2.07 -12.12
CA THR A 76 4.65 0.65 -11.79
C THR A 76 3.59 0.41 -10.71
N SER A 77 3.47 1.30 -9.71
CA SER A 77 2.39 1.19 -8.72
C SER A 77 0.99 1.43 -9.29
N SER A 78 0.85 2.10 -10.44
CA SER A 78 -0.44 2.22 -11.13
C SER A 78 -0.93 0.90 -11.74
N VAL A 79 -0.08 -0.12 -11.84
CA VAL A 79 -0.49 -1.50 -12.20
C VAL A 79 -1.08 -2.23 -10.99
N GLY A 80 -0.82 -1.74 -9.77
CA GLY A 80 -1.30 -2.30 -8.51
C GLY A 80 -2.81 -2.57 -8.49
N PRO A 81 -3.69 -1.60 -8.83
CA PRO A 81 -5.13 -1.80 -8.84
C PRO A 81 -5.60 -2.94 -9.74
N VAL A 82 -5.00 -3.08 -10.93
CA VAL A 82 -5.35 -4.15 -11.87
C VAL A 82 -4.90 -5.50 -11.33
N SER A 83 -3.68 -5.58 -10.79
CA SER A 83 -3.15 -6.81 -10.17
C SER A 83 -3.96 -7.23 -8.95
N THR A 84 -4.34 -6.30 -8.08
CA THR A 84 -5.20 -6.56 -6.92
C THR A 84 -6.58 -7.07 -7.35
N LEU A 85 -7.15 -6.52 -8.43
CA LEU A 85 -8.44 -6.99 -8.95
C LEU A 85 -8.36 -8.42 -9.50
N THR A 86 -7.31 -8.73 -10.27
CA THR A 86 -7.07 -10.10 -10.75
C THR A 86 -6.91 -11.06 -9.58
N LEU A 87 -6.17 -10.66 -8.55
CA LEU A 87 -5.95 -11.47 -7.35
C LEU A 87 -7.26 -11.65 -6.55
N ALA A 88 -8.09 -10.62 -6.42
CA ALA A 88 -9.38 -10.73 -5.75
C ALA A 88 -10.31 -11.74 -6.44
N TYR A 89 -10.36 -11.73 -7.78
CA TYR A 89 -11.14 -12.72 -8.53
C TYR A 89 -10.60 -14.15 -8.36
N PHE A 90 -9.28 -14.31 -8.45
CA PHE A 90 -8.65 -15.64 -8.52
C PHE A 90 -8.40 -16.28 -7.14
N LEU A 91 -7.97 -15.50 -6.14
CA LEU A 91 -7.66 -15.97 -4.79
C LEU A 91 -8.90 -16.00 -3.88
N LEU A 92 -9.79 -15.00 -3.98
CA LEU A 92 -10.95 -14.87 -3.09
C LEU A 92 -12.20 -15.58 -3.64
N GLY A 93 -12.23 -15.86 -4.95
CA GLY A 93 -13.35 -16.56 -5.59
C GLY A 93 -14.67 -15.77 -5.59
N GLU A 94 -14.63 -14.47 -5.31
CA GLU A 94 -15.83 -13.63 -5.30
C GLU A 94 -16.38 -13.46 -6.72
N ARG A 95 -17.69 -13.69 -6.88
CA ARG A 95 -18.40 -13.36 -8.12
C ARG A 95 -18.49 -11.84 -8.22
N LEU A 96 -17.77 -11.25 -9.16
CA LEU A 96 -17.83 -9.81 -9.37
C LEU A 96 -19.26 -9.39 -9.69
N SER A 97 -19.84 -8.58 -8.78
CA SER A 97 -21.12 -7.92 -9.02
C SER A 97 -20.98 -6.91 -10.16
N TRP A 98 -22.08 -6.59 -10.85
CA TRP A 98 -22.14 -5.56 -11.89
C TRP A 98 -21.52 -4.22 -11.44
N VAL A 99 -21.64 -3.89 -10.15
CA VAL A 99 -21.04 -2.69 -9.57
C VAL A 99 -19.50 -2.78 -9.49
N GLN A 100 -18.93 -3.94 -9.16
CA GLN A 100 -17.48 -4.16 -9.18
C GLN A 100 -16.94 -4.17 -10.61
N MET A 101 -17.70 -4.70 -11.59
CA MET A 101 -17.33 -4.60 -13.00
C MET A 101 -17.26 -3.15 -13.47
N LEU A 102 -18.27 -2.33 -13.18
CA LEU A 102 -18.24 -0.89 -13.49
C LEU A 102 -17.09 -0.16 -12.78
N GLY A 103 -16.87 -0.45 -11.49
CA GLY A 103 -15.75 0.09 -10.73
C GLY A 103 -14.39 -0.30 -11.33
N SER A 104 -14.22 -1.56 -11.74
CA SER A 104 -13.00 -2.02 -12.40
C SER A 104 -12.75 -1.34 -13.72
N LEU A 105 -13.80 -1.11 -14.52
CA LEU A 105 -13.70 -0.43 -15.81
C LEU A 105 -13.25 1.02 -15.62
N PHE A 106 -13.79 1.71 -14.60
CA PHE A 106 -13.36 3.05 -14.22
C PHE A 106 -11.89 3.10 -13.77
N ILE A 107 -11.44 2.14 -12.96
CA ILE A 107 -10.05 2.04 -12.52
C ILE A 107 -9.13 1.83 -13.73
N ILE A 108 -9.46 0.89 -14.61
CA ILE A 108 -8.67 0.61 -15.82
C ILE A 108 -8.61 1.85 -16.71
N ALA A 109 -9.75 2.51 -16.95
CA ALA A 109 -9.80 3.75 -17.73
C ALA A 109 -8.94 4.87 -17.13
N GLY A 110 -8.99 5.06 -15.81
CA GLY A 110 -8.17 6.04 -15.10
C GLY A 110 -6.67 5.74 -15.19
N VAL A 111 -6.27 4.48 -15.02
CA VAL A 111 -4.88 4.04 -15.16
C VAL A 111 -4.38 4.22 -16.58
N LEU A 112 -5.18 3.85 -17.59
CA LEU A 112 -4.84 4.05 -19.00
C LEU A 112 -4.71 5.54 -19.35
N TYR A 113 -5.62 6.38 -18.87
CA TYR A 113 -5.56 7.83 -19.08
C TYR A 113 -4.28 8.44 -18.47
N LEU A 114 -3.94 8.06 -17.24
CA LEU A 114 -2.74 8.54 -16.57
C LEU A 114 -1.46 8.06 -17.28
N SER A 115 -1.45 6.82 -17.75
CA SER A 115 -0.35 6.24 -18.53
C SER A 115 -0.16 6.97 -19.87
N ALA A 116 -1.25 7.22 -20.61
CA ALA A 116 -1.23 7.93 -21.88
C ALA A 116 -0.84 9.41 -21.73
N ALA A 117 -1.34 10.09 -20.69
CA ALA A 117 -1.00 11.49 -20.41
C ALA A 117 0.49 11.69 -20.11
N LYS A 118 1.14 10.71 -19.48
CA LYS A 118 2.58 10.76 -19.21
C LYS A 118 3.42 10.47 -20.46
N ASN A 119 2.95 9.60 -21.35
CA ASN A 119 3.62 9.29 -22.63
C ASN A 119 3.65 10.51 -23.58
N LYS A 120 2.69 11.44 -23.46
CA LYS A 120 2.67 12.70 -24.21
C LYS A 120 3.67 13.76 -23.71
N LYS A 121 4.29 13.55 -22.55
CA LYS A 121 5.25 14.48 -21.92
C LYS A 121 6.71 14.07 -22.13
N ARG A 122 6.97 13.09 -23.01
CA ARG A 122 8.28 12.55 -23.34
C ARG A 122 8.69 12.96 -24.74
#